data_AF-W1Y7C8-F1
#
_entry.id   AF-W1Y7C8-F1
#
_cell.length_a   1.000
_cell.length_b   1.000
_cell.length_c   1.000
_cell.angle_alpha   90.00
_cell.angle_beta   90.00
_cell.angle_gamma   90.00
#
_symmetry.space_group_name_H-M   'P 1'
#
loop_
_entity.id
_entity.type
_entity.pdbx_description
1 polymer ?
#
loop_
_entity_poly.entity_id
_entity_poly.type
_entity_poly.pdbx_seq_one_letter_code
_entity_poly.pdbx_strand_id
1 'polypeptide(L)'
;LPFAFASHFAPDMLFQALHLYRSNFKPSARLEKPYAMVCINIIAADSNRDAEFLFTSMQQAFVKLRRGETGQLPPPIQNMDQFWS
;
A
#
# COMPACT_ATOMS: atom_id res chain seq x y z
N LEU A 1 -11.78 -20.44 -1.94
CA LEU A 1 -11.67 -19.50 -0.80
C LEU A 1 -11.46 -18.08 -1.34
N PRO A 2 -11.84 -17.03 -0.60
CA PRO A 2 -11.44 -15.65 -0.89
C PRO A 2 -9.91 -15.53 -0.99
N PHE A 3 -9.44 -14.65 -1.85
CA PHE A 3 -8.01 -14.33 -1.98
C PHE A 3 -7.78 -12.86 -1.63
N ALA A 4 -6.77 -12.56 -0.82
CA ALA A 4 -6.38 -11.20 -0.49
C ALA A 4 -4.90 -11.00 -0.85
N PHE A 5 -4.60 -9.95 -1.61
CA PHE A 5 -3.23 -9.63 -2.03
C PHE A 5 -2.73 -8.36 -1.36
N ALA A 6 -1.58 -8.43 -0.69
CA ALA A 6 -0.95 -7.31 -0.01
C ALA A 6 -0.20 -6.39 -1.00
N SER A 7 -0.95 -5.70 -1.86
CA SER A 7 -0.40 -4.86 -2.94
C SER A 7 0.52 -3.74 -2.45
N HIS A 8 0.34 -3.25 -1.22
CA HIS A 8 1.22 -2.23 -0.66
C HIS A 8 2.66 -2.71 -0.42
N PHE A 9 2.91 -4.03 -0.38
CA PHE A 9 4.27 -4.58 -0.29
C PHE A 9 4.86 -4.96 -1.65
N ALA A 10 4.03 -5.38 -2.60
CA ALA A 10 4.46 -5.83 -3.92
C ALA A 10 3.53 -5.28 -5.02
N PRO A 11 3.52 -3.95 -5.25
CA PRO A 11 2.56 -3.33 -6.16
C PRO A 11 2.70 -3.84 -7.60
N ASP A 12 3.93 -4.07 -8.05
CA ASP A 12 4.24 -4.54 -9.41
C ASP A 12 3.68 -5.95 -9.69
N MET A 13 3.47 -6.76 -8.64
CA MET A 13 2.95 -8.12 -8.76
C MET A 13 1.43 -8.21 -8.71
N LEU A 14 0.71 -7.11 -8.43
CA LEU A 14 -0.74 -7.13 -8.21
C LEU A 14 -1.51 -7.79 -9.36
N PHE A 15 -1.29 -7.33 -10.59
CA PHE A 15 -2.05 -7.81 -11.74
C PHE A 15 -1.71 -9.26 -12.08
N GLN A 16 -0.44 -9.67 -11.94
CA GLN A 16 -0.03 -11.05 -12.12
C GLN A 16 -0.71 -11.96 -11.09
N ALA A 17 -0.73 -11.57 -9.81
CA ALA A 17 -1.38 -12.34 -8.74
C ALA A 17 -2.89 -12.48 -8.96
N LEU A 18 -3.57 -11.38 -9.34
CA LEU A 18 -5.00 -11.41 -9.66
C LEU A 18 -5.30 -12.28 -10.88
N HIS A 19 -4.47 -12.20 -11.92
CA HIS A 19 -4.60 -13.05 -13.11
C HIS A 19 -4.49 -14.53 -12.72
N LEU A 20 -3.43 -14.90 -12.00
CA LEU A 20 -3.22 -16.30 -11.57
C LEU A 20 -4.37 -16.80 -10.70
N TYR A 21 -4.86 -16.01 -9.74
CA TYR A 21 -5.99 -16.40 -8.89
C TYR A 21 -7.26 -16.65 -9.71
N ARG A 22 -7.61 -15.72 -10.61
CA ARG A 22 -8.83 -15.81 -11.42
C ARG A 22 -8.77 -16.95 -12.43
N SER A 23 -7.64 -17.12 -13.12
CA SER A 23 -7.44 -18.18 -14.13
C SER A 23 -7.41 -19.58 -13.54
N ASN A 24 -7.01 -19.74 -12.28
CA ASN A 24 -6.93 -21.04 -11.61
C ASN A 24 -8.05 -21.26 -10.56
N PHE A 25 -9.03 -20.38 -10.49
CA PHE A 25 -10.09 -20.48 -9.49
C PHE A 25 -10.93 -21.75 -9.71
N LYS A 26 -11.10 -22.51 -8.63
CA LYS A 26 -12.01 -23.65 -8.58
C LYS A 26 -13.15 -23.33 -7.62
N PRO A 27 -14.42 -23.35 -8.08
CA PRO A 27 -15.57 -23.23 -7.21
C PRO A 27 -15.51 -24.26 -6.07
N SER A 28 -16.03 -23.89 -4.91
CA SER A 28 -16.16 -24.78 -3.77
C SER A 28 -17.49 -24.55 -3.07
N ALA A 29 -17.84 -25.44 -2.13
CA ALA A 29 -19.05 -25.34 -1.33
C ALA A 29 -19.20 -23.99 -0.58
N ARG A 30 -18.11 -23.21 -0.42
CA ARG A 30 -18.12 -21.91 0.26
C ARG A 30 -18.06 -20.72 -0.70
N LEU A 31 -17.75 -20.93 -1.98
CA LEU A 31 -17.52 -19.83 -2.92
C LEU A 31 -17.70 -20.30 -4.38
N GLU A 32 -18.74 -19.81 -5.03
CA GLU A 32 -19.12 -20.23 -6.40
C GLU A 32 -18.34 -19.51 -7.50
N LYS A 33 -17.85 -18.30 -7.22
CA LYS A 33 -17.15 -17.42 -8.16
C LYS A 33 -15.92 -16.76 -7.53
N PRO A 34 -14.88 -16.42 -8.30
CA PRO A 34 -13.68 -15.81 -7.76
C PRO A 34 -14.00 -14.54 -6.97
N TYR A 35 -13.43 -14.40 -5.77
CA TYR A 35 -13.60 -13.22 -4.92
C TYR A 35 -12.23 -12.80 -4.39
N ALA A 36 -11.75 -11.66 -4.88
CA ALA A 36 -10.43 -11.13 -4.57
C ALA A 36 -10.53 -9.79 -3.83
N MET A 37 -9.62 -9.58 -2.88
CA MET A 37 -9.41 -8.33 -2.16
C MET A 37 -7.98 -7.84 -2.40
N VAL A 38 -7.81 -6.52 -2.46
CA VAL A 38 -6.50 -5.89 -2.63
C VAL A 38 -6.25 -4.98 -1.43
N CYS A 39 -5.13 -5.19 -0.74
CA CYS A 39 -4.75 -4.37 0.41
C CYS A 39 -3.82 -3.25 -0.07
N ILE A 40 -4.31 -2.01 -0.02
CA ILE A 40 -3.58 -0.79 -0.39
C ILE A 40 -3.42 0.14 0.81
N ASN A 41 -2.33 0.92 0.82
CA ASN A 41 -2.17 2.01 1.78
C ASN A 41 -2.91 3.24 1.26
N ILE A 42 -3.65 3.90 2.13
CA ILE A 42 -4.40 5.13 1.82
C ILE A 42 -4.11 6.15 2.91
N ILE A 43 -3.86 7.38 2.49
CA ILE A 43 -3.85 8.56 3.34
C ILE A 43 -4.93 9.47 2.79
N ALA A 44 -5.92 9.77 3.62
CA ALA A 44 -7.09 10.56 3.24
C ALA A 44 -7.22 11.76 4.17
N ALA A 45 -7.65 12.88 3.59
CA ALA A 45 -7.95 14.12 4.28
C ALA A 45 -9.08 14.84 3.53
N ASP A 46 -9.58 15.94 4.11
CA ASP A 46 -10.66 16.73 3.52
C ASP A 46 -10.24 17.44 2.22
N SER A 47 -8.94 17.58 1.98
CA SER A 47 -8.38 18.15 0.75
C SER A 47 -7.15 17.37 0.27
N ASN A 48 -6.86 17.44 -1.04
CA ASN A 48 -5.65 16.83 -1.62
C ASN A 48 -4.38 17.42 -1.00
N ARG A 49 -4.36 18.75 -0.77
CA ARG A 49 -3.24 19.44 -0.11
C ARG A 49 -2.96 18.84 1.27
N ASP A 50 -3.99 18.60 2.06
CA ASP A 50 -3.81 18.06 3.41
C ASP A 50 -3.40 16.59 3.36
N ALA A 51 -3.92 15.81 2.40
CA ALA A 51 -3.52 14.42 2.21
C ALA A 51 -2.04 14.31 1.78
N GLU A 52 -1.59 15.18 0.87
CA GLU A 52 -0.18 15.28 0.45
C GLU A 52 0.73 15.70 1.60
N PHE A 53 0.30 16.68 2.40
CA PHE A 53 1.03 17.08 3.61
C PHE A 53 1.15 15.92 4.61
N LEU A 54 0.05 15.21 4.91
CA LEU A 54 0.07 14.03 5.79
C LEU A 54 0.91 12.88 5.20
N PHE A 55 0.96 12.74 3.88
CA PHE A 55 1.76 11.72 3.21
C PHE A 55 3.27 11.87 3.44
N THR A 56 3.74 13.09 3.70
CA THR A 56 5.16 13.35 4.01
C THR A 56 5.65 12.57 5.24
N SER A 57 4.78 12.24 6.21
CA SER A 57 5.14 11.36 7.34
C SER A 57 5.57 9.96 6.87
N MET A 58 4.81 9.36 5.95
CA MET A 58 5.12 8.03 5.41
C MET A 58 6.37 8.07 4.54
N GLN A 59 6.52 9.11 3.72
CA GLN A 59 7.70 9.33 2.90
C GLN A 59 8.98 9.42 3.75
N GLN A 60 8.94 10.22 4.82
CA GLN A 60 10.04 10.31 5.78
C GLN A 60 10.37 8.95 6.44
N ALA A 61 9.35 8.19 6.85
CA ALA A 61 9.56 6.86 7.43
C ALA A 61 10.26 5.89 6.48
N PHE A 62 9.94 5.92 5.18
CA PHE A 62 10.65 5.13 4.17
C PHE A 62 12.10 5.56 3.96
N VAL A 63 12.38 6.87 3.94
CA VAL A 63 13.75 7.39 3.85
C VAL A 63 14.55 6.95 5.07
N LYS A 64 14.00 7.12 6.28
CA LYS A 64 14.62 6.67 7.53
C LYS A 64 14.87 5.17 7.57
N LEU A 65 13.91 4.36 7.09
CA LEU A 65 14.07 2.91 6.97
C LEU A 65 15.27 2.56 6.08
N ARG A 66 15.44 3.23 4.93
CA ARG A 66 16.60 3.03 4.05
C ARG A 66 17.93 3.48 4.68
N ARG A 67 17.89 4.44 5.61
CA ARG A 67 19.04 4.92 6.40
C ARG A 67 19.35 4.06 7.63
N GLY A 68 18.50 3.07 7.95
CA GLY A 68 18.63 2.27 9.18
C GLY A 68 18.15 2.98 10.45
N GLU A 69 17.47 4.13 10.32
CA GLU A 69 16.97 4.95 11.43
C GLU A 69 15.50 4.63 11.74
N THR A 70 15.20 3.36 12.01
CA THR A 70 13.81 2.96 12.28
C THR A 70 13.29 3.55 13.59
N GLY A 71 12.01 3.90 13.63
CA GLY A 71 11.40 4.56 14.78
C GLY A 71 9.93 4.85 14.57
N GLN A 72 9.38 5.74 15.41
CA GLN A 72 8.02 6.20 15.28
C GLN A 72 7.79 6.98 13.98
N LEU A 73 6.54 6.98 13.52
CA LEU A 73 6.12 7.76 12.36
C LEU A 73 6.39 9.26 12.65
N PRO A 74 7.24 9.93 11.86
CA PRO A 74 7.55 11.34 12.10
C PRO A 74 6.34 12.24 11.77
N PRO A 75 6.26 13.45 12.37
CA PRO A 75 5.26 14.42 11.99
C PRO A 75 5.43 14.85 10.52
N PRO A 76 4.34 15.28 9.85
CA PRO A 76 4.40 15.74 8.47
C PRO A 76 5.22 17.03 8.34
N ILE A 77 5.89 17.22 7.22
CA ILE A 77 6.73 18.38 6.91
C ILE A 77 6.25 19.09 5.65
N GLN A 78 6.53 20.39 5.54
CA GLN A 78 6.07 21.21 4.41
C GLN A 78 6.88 20.97 3.12
N ASN A 79 8.13 20.50 3.23
CA ASN A 79 9.01 20.34 2.09
C ASN A 79 9.87 19.07 2.24
N MET A 80 9.61 18.08 1.38
CA MET A 80 10.37 16.82 1.33
C MET A 80 11.71 16.95 0.62
N ASP A 81 11.94 17.97 -0.21
CA ASP A 81 13.17 18.15 -0.98
C ASP A 81 14.40 18.30 -0.10
N GLN A 82 14.21 18.85 1.10
CA GLN A 82 15.25 18.98 2.12
C GLN A 82 15.52 17.67 2.89
N PHE A 83 14.67 16.66 2.70
CA PHE A 83 14.73 15.38 3.43
C PHE A 83 15.15 14.20 2.54
N TRP A 84 14.97 14.30 1.22
CA TRP A 84 15.33 13.23 0.28
C TRP A 84 16.83 12.94 0.20
N SER A 85 17.67 13.98 0.32
CA SER A 85 19.13 13.92 0.21
C SER A 85 19.75 13.08 1.31
#